data_AF-A0A957NL45-F1
#
_entry.id   AF-A0A957NL45-F1
#
_cell.length_a   1.000
_cell.length_b   1.000
_cell.length_c   1.000
_cell.angle_alpha   90.00
_cell.angle_beta   90.00
_cell.angle_gamma   90.00
#
_symmetry.space_group_name_H-M   'P 1'
#
loop_
_entity.id
_entity.type
_entity.pdbx_description
1 polymer ?
#
loop_
_entity_poly.entity_id
_entity_poly.type
_entity_poly.pdbx_seq_one_letter_code
_entity_poly.pdbx_strand_id
1 'polypeptide(L)' 'MQLRREPLCRHCRERGQTTAATEVDHIKARRDGGSDAFDNLQSLCKSCHSRKTARGG' A
#
# COMPACT_ATOMS: atom_id res chain seq x y z
N MET A 1 5.06 12.71 -3.14
CA MET A 1 4.57 11.51 -3.84
C MET A 1 4.99 10.29 -3.04
N GLN A 2 4.04 9.46 -2.59
CA GLN A 2 4.29 8.34 -1.65
C GLN A 2 5.30 7.31 -2.19
N LEU A 3 5.21 6.94 -3.48
CA LEU A 3 6.13 5.98 -4.11
C LEU A 3 7.61 6.41 -4.11
N ARG A 4 7.89 7.72 -3.97
CA ARG A 4 9.27 8.20 -3.80
C ARG A 4 9.78 8.04 -2.37
N ARG A 5 8.87 8.03 -1.38
CA ARG A 5 9.21 7.83 0.04
C ARG A 5 9.31 6.35 0.39
N GLU A 6 8.44 5.54 -0.20
CA GLU A 6 8.41 4.10 -0.02
C GLU A 6 8.42 3.41 -1.40
N PRO A 7 9.60 3.25 -2.03
CA PRO A 7 9.70 2.69 -3.38
C PRO A 7 9.47 1.18 -3.45
N LEU A 8 9.44 0.50 -2.29
CA LEU A 8 9.24 -0.94 -2.19
C LEU A 8 7.87 -1.28 -1.62
N CYS A 9 7.31 -2.39 -2.06
CA CYS A 9 6.05 -2.91 -1.55
C CYS A 9 6.19 -3.26 -0.06
N ARG A 10 5.42 -2.58 0.79
CA ARG A 10 5.41 -2.77 2.25
C ARG A 10 5.12 -4.23 2.63
N HIS A 11 4.07 -4.82 2.06
CA HIS A 11 3.69 -6.22 2.31
C HIS A 11 4.75 -7.22 1.84
N CYS A 12 5.47 -6.95 0.74
CA CYS A 12 6.57 -7.82 0.32
C CYS A 12 7.73 -7.72 1.30
N ARG A 13 8.09 -6.49 1.70
CA ARG A 13 9.20 -6.25 2.65
C ARG A 13 8.97 -6.94 3.99
N GLU A 14 7.74 -6.93 4.50
CA GLU A 14 7.35 -7.66 5.73
C GLU A 14 7.53 -9.18 5.61
N ARG A 15 7.46 -9.72 4.40
CA ARG A 15 7.73 -11.14 4.11
C ARG A 15 9.20 -11.42 3.74
N GLY A 16 10.10 -10.45 3.92
CA GLY A 16 11.51 -10.56 3.52
C GLY A 16 11.74 -10.52 2.00
N GLN A 17 10.74 -10.08 1.22
CA GLN A 17 10.83 -9.99 -0.24
C GLN A 17 11.04 -8.54 -0.69
N THR A 18 11.91 -8.36 -1.69
CA THR A 18 12.12 -7.05 -2.31
C THR A 18 11.32 -6.97 -3.61
N THR A 19 10.29 -6.12 -3.64
CA THR A 19 9.47 -5.89 -4.84
C THR A 19 9.19 -4.41 -4.95
N ALA A 20 9.34 -3.84 -6.15
CA ALA A 20 9.00 -2.44 -6.39
C ALA A 20 7.51 -2.20 -6.13
N ALA A 21 7.20 -1.08 -5.47
CA ALA A 21 5.84 -0.60 -5.36
C ALA A 21 5.45 0.15 -6.64
N THR A 22 4.22 -0.06 -7.08
CA THR A 22 3.66 0.58 -8.28
C THR A 22 2.37 1.33 -7.96
N GLU A 23 1.78 1.07 -6.80
CA GLU A 23 0.48 1.59 -6.40
C GLU A 23 0.56 2.14 -4.98
N VAL A 24 -0.24 3.17 -4.71
CA VAL A 24 -0.40 3.78 -3.40
C VAL A 24 -1.78 3.39 -2.90
N ASP A 25 -1.84 2.89 -1.67
CA ASP A 25 -3.05 2.38 -1.04
C ASP A 25 -3.23 3.01 0.34
N HIS A 26 -4.48 3.18 0.74
CA HIS A 26 -4.82 3.65 2.09
C HIS A 26 -4.80 2.48 3.08
N ILE A 27 -4.04 2.60 4.16
CA ILE A 27 -3.99 1.59 5.24
C ILE A 27 -5.39 1.40 5.82
N LYS A 28 -6.02 2.49 6.24
CA LYS A 28 -7.45 2.57 6.54
C LYS A 28 -8.18 3.07 5.30
N ALA A 29 -9.15 2.32 4.79
CA ALA A 29 -9.88 2.70 3.61
C ALA A 29 -10.62 4.03 3.79
N ARG A 30 -10.76 4.80 2.70
CA ARG A 30 -11.45 6.10 2.72
C ARG A 30 -12.90 5.98 3.23
N ARG A 31 -13.59 4.89 2.88
CA ARG A 31 -14.96 4.60 3.33
C ARG A 31 -15.08 4.38 4.84
N ASP A 32 -13.99 3.97 5.49
CA ASP A 32 -13.92 3.78 6.94
C ASP A 32 -13.37 5.03 7.65
N GLY A 33 -13.17 6.14 6.92
CA GLY A 33 -12.62 7.38 7.44
C GLY A 33 -11.09 7.46 7.39
N GLY A 34 -10.45 6.77 6.44
CA GLY A 34 -9.03 6.96 6.15
C GLY A 34 -8.72 8.29 5.47
N SER A 35 -7.62 8.93 5.88
CA SER A 35 -7.14 10.20 5.32
C SER A 35 -6.16 9.98 4.15
N ASP A 36 -5.92 11.02 3.35
CA ASP A 36 -4.85 11.05 2.33
C ASP A 36 -3.49 11.46 2.92
N ALA A 37 -3.38 11.50 4.24
CA ALA A 37 -2.13 11.84 4.92
C ALA A 37 -1.13 10.68 4.79
N PHE A 38 0.16 11.01 4.72
CA PHE A 38 1.20 10.04 4.43
C PHE A 38 1.34 8.91 5.46
N ASP A 39 0.86 9.13 6.69
CA ASP A 39 0.80 8.11 7.75
C ASP A 39 -0.25 7.02 7.45
N ASN A 40 -1.33 7.37 6.75
CA ASN A 40 -2.36 6.44 6.28
C ASN A 40 -2.08 5.89 4.87
N LEU A 41 -0.96 6.23 4.25
CA LEU A 41 -0.59 5.70 2.94
C LEU A 41 0.48 4.60 3.05
N GLN A 42 0.33 3.59 2.21
CA GLN A 42 1.30 2.53 2.02
C GLN A 42 1.57 2.29 0.54
N SER A 43 2.80 1.90 0.24
CA SER A 43 3.20 1.56 -1.12
C SER A 43 3.16 0.05 -1.33
N LEU A 44 2.41 -0.38 -2.34
CA LEU A 44 2.19 -1.79 -2.66
C LEU A 44 2.56 -2.09 -4.11
N CYS A 45 2.98 -3.32 -4.37
CA CYS A 45 3.00 -3.84 -5.74
C CYS A 45 1.58 -4.23 -6.16
N LYS A 46 1.33 -4.25 -7.48
CA LYS A 46 0.01 -4.56 -8.04
C LYS A 46 -0.65 -5.82 -7.45
N SER A 47 0.13 -6.90 -7.28
CA SER A 47 -0.40 -8.16 -6.74
C SER A 47 -0.82 -8.05 -5.26
N CYS A 48 -0.09 -7.29 -4.44
CA CYS A 48 -0.43 -7.10 -3.03
C CYS A 48 -1.63 -6.15 -2.88
N HIS A 49 -1.70 -5.10 -3.69
CA HIS A 49 -2.83 -4.18 -3.69
C HIS A 49 -4.11 -4.89 -4.14
N SER A 50 -4.10 -5.62 -5.26
CA SER A 50 -5.27 -6.40 -5.71
C SER A 50 -5.76 -7.40 -4.66
N ARG A 51 -4.85 -8.06 -3.93
CA ARG A 51 -5.20 -8.96 -2.82
C ARG A 51 -5.88 -8.23 -1.65
N LYS A 52 -5.45 -7.01 -1.32
CA LYS A 52 -6.08 -6.18 -0.28
C LYS A 52 -7.48 -5.75 -0.72
N THR A 53 -7.61 -5.23 -1.94
CA THR A 53 -8.92 -4.82 -2.49
C THR A 53 -9.91 -5.99 -2.48
N ALA A 54 -9.49 -7.19 -2.88
CA ALA A 54 -10.33 -8.38 -2.88
C ALA A 54 -10.80 -8.83 -1.48
N ARG A 55 -10.07 -8.47 -0.42
CA ARG A 55 -10.44 -8.75 0.98
C ARG A 55 -11.32 -7.69 1.60
N GLY A 56 -11.83 -6.77 0.78
CA GLY A 56 -12.65 -5.66 1.23
C GLY A 56 -11.80 -4.49 1.72
N GLY A 57 -10.85 -4.07 0.88
CA GLY A 57 -10.20 -2.75 0.81
C GLY A 57 -10.25 -1.86 2.05
#